data_AF-A0A7D9JT87-F1
#
_entry.id   AF-A0A7D9JT87-F1
#
_cell.length_a   1.000
_cell.length_b   1.000
_cell.length_c   1.000
_cell.angle_alpha   90.00
_cell.angle_beta   90.00
_cell.angle_gamma   90.00
#
_symmetry.space_group_name_H-M   'P 1'
#
loop_
_entity.id
_entity.type
_entity.pdbx_description
1 polymer ?
#
loop_
_entity_poly.entity_id
_entity_poly.type
_entity_poly.pdbx_seq_one_letter_code
_entity_poly.pdbx_strand_id
1 'polypeptide(L)'
;MTFCSSCGAKAVECALFCHQCGFSVQQAGGSDVSRLENASASPATCSKVPSRLPSGTGPPLLTFTEFRKHKESDQQKHFNTKSKASGKRKTNETDKEKLVPCKIAFKTYREDTGCLTVVRGSQHSLSISPAINAYELRRKAVEKLSRFNRSLSNYPEHYCLLYPDLTLVCMIPGTETPFTLKQYKEDLGKPYERLTLYICKREDYLANEGIDEDEDDNLSSNQ
;
A
#
# COMPACT_ATOMS: atom_id res chain seq x y z
N MET A 1 -26.14 -35.38 14.73
CA MET A 1 -24.78 -34.95 15.12
C MET A 1 -23.78 -35.97 14.63
N THR A 2 -22.83 -35.56 13.80
CA THR A 2 -21.83 -36.46 13.18
C THR A 2 -20.47 -36.22 13.82
N PHE A 3 -19.69 -37.27 14.03
CA PHE A 3 -18.34 -37.18 14.61
C PHE A 3 -17.32 -37.77 13.63
N CYS A 4 -16.10 -37.25 13.64
CA CYS A 4 -15.03 -37.77 12.80
C CYS A 4 -14.53 -39.12 13.33
N SER A 5 -14.58 -40.15 12.50
CA SER A 5 -14.12 -41.50 12.85
C SER A 5 -12.61 -41.61 13.11
N SER A 6 -11.82 -40.63 12.66
CA SER A 6 -10.36 -40.63 12.83
C SER A 6 -9.88 -39.92 14.09
N CYS A 7 -10.55 -38.83 14.51
CA CYS A 7 -10.08 -38.01 15.64
C CYS A 7 -11.15 -37.73 16.71
N GLY A 8 -12.38 -38.21 16.53
CA GLY A 8 -13.48 -38.03 17.49
C GLY A 8 -14.06 -36.61 17.55
N ALA A 9 -13.51 -35.65 16.82
CA ALA A 9 -14.01 -34.28 16.81
C ALA A 9 -15.44 -34.20 16.23
N LYS A 10 -16.28 -33.33 16.80
CA LYS A 10 -17.63 -33.09 16.30
C LYS A 10 -17.56 -32.45 14.93
N ALA A 11 -18.09 -33.13 13.92
CA ALA A 11 -18.16 -32.59 12.57
C ALA A 11 -19.33 -31.61 12.46
N VAL A 12 -19.09 -30.51 11.74
CA VAL A 12 -20.15 -29.58 11.35
C VAL A 12 -21.13 -30.33 10.44
N GLU A 13 -22.43 -30.11 10.60
CA GLU A 13 -23.44 -30.72 9.73
C GLU A 13 -23.12 -30.41 8.26
N CYS A 14 -23.18 -31.44 7.41
CA CYS A 14 -22.80 -31.39 5.98
C CYS A 14 -21.31 -31.16 5.65
N ALA A 15 -20.39 -31.23 6.61
CA ALA A 15 -18.96 -31.18 6.31
C ALA A 15 -18.48 -32.48 5.63
N LEU A 16 -17.84 -32.35 4.46
CA LEU A 16 -17.23 -33.47 3.73
C LEU A 16 -15.92 -33.95 4.37
N PHE A 17 -15.26 -33.08 5.13
CA PHE A 17 -13.96 -33.32 5.77
C PHE A 17 -13.95 -32.77 7.19
N CYS A 18 -13.23 -33.45 8.08
CA CYS A 18 -13.04 -33.01 9.46
C CYS A 18 -12.14 -31.78 9.52
N HIS A 19 -12.56 -30.75 10.25
CA HIS A 19 -11.77 -29.53 10.41
C HIS A 19 -10.48 -29.72 11.23
N GLN A 20 -10.37 -30.78 12.04
CA GLN A 20 -9.17 -31.03 12.85
C GLN A 20 -8.13 -31.88 12.14
N CYS A 21 -8.54 -32.97 11.50
CA CYS A 21 -7.60 -33.93 10.92
C CYS A 21 -7.68 -34.06 9.40
N GLY A 22 -8.61 -33.35 8.75
CA GLY A 22 -8.80 -33.42 7.30
C GLY A 22 -9.39 -34.74 6.80
N PHE A 23 -9.73 -35.68 7.70
CA PHE A 23 -10.28 -36.97 7.31
C PHE A 23 -11.70 -36.82 6.75
N SER A 24 -12.02 -37.52 5.66
CA SER A 24 -13.33 -37.45 5.04
C SER A 24 -14.40 -37.99 5.99
N VAL A 25 -15.40 -37.16 6.29
CA VAL A 25 -16.55 -37.54 7.10
C VAL A 25 -17.59 -38.09 6.14
N GLN A 26 -17.39 -39.33 5.68
CA GLN A 26 -18.36 -40.01 4.83
C GLN A 26 -19.67 -40.12 5.59
N GLN A 27 -20.69 -39.40 5.15
CA GLN A 27 -22.05 -39.55 5.66
C GLN A 27 -22.59 -40.91 5.21
N ALA A 28 -22.73 -41.84 6.14
CA ALA A 28 -23.42 -43.10 5.91
C ALA A 28 -24.95 -42.86 6.00
N GLY A 29 -25.63 -43.02 4.86
CA GLY A 29 -27.08 -43.18 4.70
C GLY A 29 -27.60 -42.48 3.44
N GLY A 30 -28.13 -43.12 2.40
CA GLY A 30 -28.33 -44.54 2.09
C GLY A 30 -29.29 -44.65 0.89
N SER A 31 -28.89 -45.33 -0.18
CA SER A 31 -29.80 -46.09 -1.04
C SER A 31 -29.05 -47.25 -1.71
N ASP A 32 -29.64 -48.42 -1.54
CA ASP A 32 -29.33 -49.76 -2.05
C ASP A 32 -28.68 -49.85 -3.44
N VAL A 33 -27.61 -50.65 -3.58
CA VAL A 33 -27.71 -52.06 -4.04
C VAL A 33 -26.42 -52.84 -3.72
N SER A 34 -26.57 -53.84 -2.86
CA SER A 34 -25.85 -55.12 -2.72
C SER A 34 -24.50 -55.37 -3.43
N ARG A 35 -23.48 -55.83 -2.68
CA ARG A 35 -23.06 -57.26 -2.58
C ARG A 35 -21.70 -57.41 -1.88
N LEU A 36 -21.63 -58.39 -0.96
CA LEU A 36 -20.49 -58.77 -0.12
C LEU A 36 -19.23 -59.16 -0.94
N GLU A 37 -18.02 -58.90 -0.42
CA GLU A 37 -17.23 -59.90 0.32
C GLU A 37 -15.90 -59.36 0.85
N ASN A 38 -15.45 -60.07 1.89
CA ASN A 38 -14.37 -59.82 2.82
C ASN A 38 -13.02 -60.31 2.26
N ALA A 39 -11.94 -59.52 2.34
CA ALA A 39 -10.57 -60.03 2.52
C ALA A 39 -9.59 -58.90 2.85
N SER A 40 -8.96 -59.03 4.02
CA SER A 40 -7.76 -58.31 4.42
C SER A 40 -6.59 -58.59 3.48
N ALA A 41 -5.85 -57.54 3.13
CA ALA A 41 -4.40 -57.38 3.32
C ALA A 41 -3.80 -56.44 2.26
N SER A 42 -3.21 -55.35 2.73
CA SER A 42 -2.27 -54.45 2.04
C SER A 42 -1.07 -55.24 1.45
N PRO A 43 -0.21 -54.68 0.54
CA PRO A 43 0.12 -53.26 0.40
C PRO A 43 0.38 -52.71 -1.03
N ALA A 44 0.52 -51.38 -1.06
CA ALA A 44 1.27 -50.58 -2.03
C ALA A 44 0.68 -50.27 -3.42
N THR A 45 1.10 -49.08 -3.88
CA THR A 45 1.12 -48.51 -5.23
C THR A 45 -0.09 -47.71 -5.75
N CYS A 46 0.15 -46.40 -5.79
CA CYS A 46 -0.37 -45.41 -6.74
C CYS A 46 -0.78 -46.00 -8.10
N SER A 47 -2.05 -45.85 -8.48
CA SER A 47 -2.49 -45.54 -9.85
C SER A 47 -4.02 -45.43 -9.97
N LYS A 48 -4.45 -44.50 -10.85
CA LYS A 48 -5.78 -44.32 -11.47
C LYS A 48 -6.85 -43.52 -10.69
N VAL A 49 -6.81 -42.20 -10.90
CA VAL A 49 -8.00 -41.34 -10.94
C VAL A 49 -8.75 -41.57 -12.27
N PRO A 50 -10.10 -41.63 -12.28
CA PRO A 50 -10.88 -41.68 -13.51
C PRO A 50 -11.03 -40.27 -14.11
N SER A 51 -10.48 -40.08 -15.30
CA SER A 51 -10.66 -38.88 -16.11
C SER A 51 -12.06 -38.84 -16.73
N ARG A 52 -12.93 -37.94 -16.24
CA ARG A 52 -14.07 -37.42 -17.01
C ARG A 52 -13.56 -36.29 -17.91
N LEU A 53 -13.50 -36.53 -19.22
CA LEU A 53 -13.33 -35.48 -20.24
C LEU A 53 -14.71 -34.87 -20.57
N PRO A 54 -14.82 -33.53 -20.70
CA PRO A 54 -15.76 -32.93 -21.62
C PRO A 54 -15.17 -32.90 -23.03
N SER A 55 -15.88 -33.50 -23.98
CA SER A 55 -15.67 -33.31 -25.42
C SER A 55 -16.00 -31.86 -25.76
N GLY A 56 -14.98 -31.06 -26.04
CA GLY A 56 -15.10 -29.69 -26.51
C GLY A 56 -13.88 -29.37 -27.35
N THR A 57 -14.09 -28.80 -28.53
CA THR A 57 -13.11 -28.35 -29.51
C THR A 57 -12.24 -27.21 -28.97
N GLY A 58 -11.44 -27.50 -27.95
CA GLY A 58 -10.36 -26.67 -27.46
C GLY A 58 -9.02 -27.13 -28.03
N PRO A 59 -8.01 -26.26 -28.08
CA PRO A 59 -6.66 -26.67 -28.44
C PRO A 59 -6.20 -27.83 -27.53
N PRO A 60 -5.42 -28.78 -28.06
CA PRO A 60 -5.00 -29.97 -27.31
C PRO A 60 -4.38 -29.56 -25.98
N LEU A 61 -4.78 -30.27 -24.91
CA LEU A 61 -4.24 -30.05 -23.57
C LEU A 61 -2.73 -30.30 -23.60
N LEU A 62 -1.95 -29.27 -23.27
CA LEU A 62 -0.50 -29.35 -23.20
C LEU A 62 -0.08 -30.41 -22.19
N THR A 63 0.99 -31.14 -22.51
CA THR A 63 1.62 -32.03 -21.52
C THR A 63 2.17 -31.22 -20.35
N PHE A 64 2.34 -31.86 -19.19
CA PHE A 64 2.82 -31.17 -17.98
C PHE A 64 4.17 -30.45 -18.19
N THR A 65 5.06 -31.04 -18.99
CA THR A 65 6.35 -30.44 -19.35
C THR A 65 6.19 -29.20 -20.25
N GLU A 66 5.27 -29.24 -21.20
CA GLU A 66 4.94 -28.10 -22.07
C GLU A 66 4.26 -26.98 -21.28
N PHE A 67 3.31 -27.31 -20.41
CA PHE A 67 2.64 -26.35 -19.53
C PHE A 67 3.63 -25.65 -18.60
N ARG A 68 4.59 -26.40 -18.03
CA ARG A 68 5.63 -25.84 -17.17
C ARG A 68 6.54 -24.87 -17.92
N LYS A 69 6.99 -25.23 -19.13
CA LYS A 69 7.77 -24.35 -20.01
C LYS A 69 6.99 -23.08 -20.39
N HIS A 70 5.70 -23.21 -20.67
CA HIS A 70 4.84 -22.07 -20.98
C HIS A 70 4.70 -21.11 -19.79
N LYS A 71 4.42 -21.65 -18.59
CA LYS A 71 4.36 -20.88 -17.34
C LYS A 71 5.68 -20.21 -16.98
N GLU A 72 6.82 -20.86 -17.25
CA GLU A 72 8.15 -20.30 -17.02
C GLU A 72 8.47 -19.19 -18.02
N SER A 73 8.14 -19.36 -19.30
CA SER A 73 8.28 -18.33 -20.32
C SER A 73 7.43 -17.09 -20.04
N ASP A 74 6.17 -17.28 -19.63
CA ASP A 74 5.28 -16.17 -19.29
C ASP A 74 5.77 -15.40 -18.05
N GLN A 75 6.30 -16.10 -17.05
CA GLN A 75 6.92 -15.44 -15.89
C GLN A 75 8.13 -14.59 -16.29
N GLN A 76 8.99 -15.07 -17.21
CA GLN A 76 10.15 -14.32 -17.70
C GLN A 76 9.75 -13.08 -18.52
N LYS A 77 8.64 -13.13 -19.27
CA LYS A 77 8.12 -11.97 -20.04
C LYS A 77 7.67 -10.82 -19.13
N HIS A 78 7.11 -11.14 -17.96
CA HIS A 78 6.64 -10.13 -17.00
C HIS A 78 7.76 -9.56 -16.11
N PHE A 79 8.89 -10.26 -15.97
CA PHE A 79 10.05 -9.80 -15.18
C PHE A 79 11.10 -9.03 -15.98
N ASN A 80 11.03 -9.02 -17.32
CA ASN A 80 11.88 -8.16 -18.14
C ASN A 80 11.30 -6.74 -18.24
N THR A 81 11.41 -5.96 -17.16
CA THR A 81 11.21 -4.51 -17.23
C THR A 81 12.31 -3.88 -18.09
N LYS A 82 11.94 -3.44 -19.30
CA LYS A 82 12.59 -2.41 -20.13
C LYS A 82 14.12 -2.33 -20.05
N SER A 83 14.81 -3.17 -20.79
CA SER A 83 16.14 -2.83 -21.31
C SER A 83 16.04 -2.41 -22.79
N LYS A 84 16.15 -1.09 -23.00
CA LYS A 84 16.59 -0.40 -24.23
C LYS A 84 15.79 -0.62 -25.53
N ALA A 85 14.78 0.22 -25.75
CA ALA A 85 14.39 0.67 -27.09
C ALA A 85 13.55 1.96 -27.03
N SER A 86 14.19 3.11 -26.79
CA SER A 86 13.64 4.41 -27.22
C SER A 86 14.79 5.36 -27.50
N GLY A 87 14.76 5.96 -28.68
CA GLY A 87 15.87 6.62 -29.34
C GLY A 87 16.62 7.67 -28.51
N LYS A 88 17.94 7.65 -28.72
CA LYS A 88 18.91 8.61 -28.23
C LYS A 88 18.65 9.97 -28.88
N ARG A 89 17.87 10.84 -28.23
CA ARG A 89 18.02 12.29 -28.39
C ARG A 89 19.05 12.74 -27.37
N LYS A 90 20.25 13.06 -27.85
CA LYS A 90 21.29 13.76 -27.08
C LYS A 90 20.76 15.15 -26.77
N THR A 91 20.29 15.37 -25.56
CA THR A 91 20.22 16.70 -24.94
C THR A 91 21.13 16.66 -23.73
N ASN A 92 21.91 17.72 -23.57
CA ASN A 92 23.15 17.78 -22.79
C ASN A 92 23.01 17.22 -21.37
N GLU A 93 23.90 16.29 -21.03
CA GLU A 93 24.09 15.71 -19.70
C GLU A 93 24.62 16.77 -18.74
N THR A 94 23.72 17.53 -18.14
CA THR A 94 23.94 18.23 -16.88
C THR A 94 22.86 17.74 -15.94
N ASP A 95 23.29 17.01 -14.91
CA ASP A 95 22.55 16.49 -13.75
C ASP A 95 21.02 16.41 -13.87
N LYS A 96 20.51 15.32 -14.47
CA LYS A 96 19.18 14.83 -14.09
C LYS A 96 19.29 14.26 -12.69
N GLU A 97 19.23 15.11 -11.67
CA GLU A 97 19.00 14.67 -10.30
C GLU A 97 17.80 13.72 -10.31
N LYS A 98 18.04 12.46 -9.91
CA LYS A 98 16.99 11.45 -9.85
C LYS A 98 15.94 11.94 -8.86
N LEU A 99 14.73 12.17 -9.35
CA LEU A 99 13.60 12.51 -8.50
C LEU A 99 13.35 11.38 -7.51
N VAL A 100 13.19 11.73 -6.24
CA VAL A 100 12.94 10.81 -5.13
C VAL A 100 11.48 10.91 -4.67
N PRO A 101 10.87 9.80 -4.23
CA PRO A 101 9.51 9.81 -3.71
C PRO A 101 9.48 10.28 -2.24
N CYS A 102 8.62 11.25 -1.91
CA CYS A 102 8.30 11.64 -0.54
C CYS A 102 6.78 11.59 -0.32
N LYS A 103 6.33 11.14 0.84
CA LYS A 103 4.88 11.13 1.16
C LYS A 103 4.47 12.47 1.77
N ILE A 104 3.32 12.96 1.34
CA ILE A 104 2.67 14.16 1.86
C ILE A 104 1.23 13.80 2.20
N ALA A 105 0.75 14.21 3.36
CA ALA A 105 -0.65 14.04 3.76
C ALA A 105 -1.26 15.37 4.23
N PHE A 106 -2.58 15.50 4.10
CA PHE A 106 -3.30 16.68 4.56
C PHE A 106 -3.80 16.49 6.00
N LYS A 107 -3.58 17.48 6.85
CA LYS A 107 -4.09 17.58 8.22
C LYS A 107 -5.07 18.73 8.32
N THR A 108 -6.11 18.53 9.12
CA THR A 108 -7.10 19.56 9.45
C THR A 108 -7.32 19.62 10.95
N TYR A 109 -7.60 20.81 11.46
CA TYR A 109 -7.92 20.99 12.87
C TYR A 109 -9.30 20.41 13.15
N ARG A 110 -9.41 19.77 14.30
CA ARG A 110 -10.64 19.13 14.76
C ARG A 110 -11.00 19.67 16.12
N GLU A 111 -12.08 20.42 16.19
CA GLU A 111 -12.59 21.02 17.42
C GLU A 111 -12.97 19.96 18.46
N ASP A 112 -13.44 18.78 18.03
CA ASP A 112 -13.78 17.65 18.89
C ASP A 112 -12.56 17.10 19.64
N THR A 113 -11.40 17.05 19.00
CA THR A 113 -10.16 16.54 19.59
C THR A 113 -9.19 17.63 20.04
N GLY A 114 -9.47 18.89 19.74
CA GLY A 114 -8.58 20.03 19.98
C GLY A 114 -7.19 19.88 19.34
N CYS A 115 -7.07 19.18 18.21
CA CYS A 115 -5.76 18.93 17.58
C CYS A 115 -5.82 18.65 16.08
N LEU A 116 -4.68 18.81 15.40
CA LEU A 116 -4.49 18.51 13.98
C LEU A 116 -4.54 17.01 13.67
N THR A 117 -5.62 16.57 13.01
CA THR A 117 -5.81 15.18 12.60
C THR A 117 -5.56 14.99 11.10
N VAL A 118 -5.02 13.83 10.72
CA VAL A 118 -4.81 13.49 9.30
C VAL A 118 -6.15 13.18 8.63
N VAL A 119 -6.44 13.84 7.51
CA VAL A 119 -7.63 13.53 6.72
C VAL A 119 -7.45 12.17 6.05
N ARG A 120 -8.39 11.24 6.31
CA ARG A 120 -8.32 9.89 5.76
C ARG A 120 -8.25 9.92 4.24
N GLY A 121 -7.30 9.16 3.67
CA GLY A 121 -7.13 9.06 2.22
C GLY A 121 -6.39 10.25 1.57
N SER A 122 -5.92 11.24 2.35
CA SER A 122 -5.21 12.41 1.83
C SER A 122 -3.71 12.21 1.59
N GLN A 123 -3.17 11.01 1.82
CA GLN A 123 -1.74 10.75 1.66
C GLN A 123 -1.39 10.48 0.20
N HIS A 124 -0.49 11.28 -0.36
CA HIS A 124 -0.01 11.16 -1.73
C HIS A 124 1.52 11.09 -1.80
N SER A 125 2.02 10.31 -2.75
CA SER A 125 3.45 10.29 -3.09
C SER A 125 3.78 11.41 -4.06
N LEU A 126 4.84 12.16 -3.78
CA LEU A 126 5.35 13.26 -4.57
C LEU A 126 6.79 12.95 -5.01
N SER A 127 7.06 13.05 -6.31
CA SER A 127 8.41 12.91 -6.87
C SER A 127 9.10 14.27 -6.93
N ILE A 128 10.18 14.46 -6.17
CA ILE A 128 10.87 15.74 -5.96
C ILE A 128 12.39 15.59 -6.04
N SER A 129 13.10 16.68 -6.31
CA SER A 129 14.58 16.68 -6.20
C SER A 129 14.98 16.57 -4.73
N PRO A 130 16.05 15.81 -4.39
CA PRO A 130 16.63 15.80 -3.05
C PRO A 130 17.09 17.18 -2.54
N ALA A 131 17.47 18.08 -3.44
CA ALA A 131 17.96 19.42 -3.10
C ALA A 131 16.84 20.45 -2.86
N ILE A 132 15.56 20.02 -2.87
CA ILE A 132 14.42 20.92 -2.72
C ILE A 132 14.38 21.57 -1.32
N ASN A 133 14.08 22.87 -1.29
CA ASN A 133 13.85 23.63 -0.07
C ASN A 133 12.40 23.52 0.42
N ALA A 134 12.12 24.01 1.63
CA ALA A 134 10.81 23.92 2.25
C ALA A 134 9.72 24.66 1.48
N TYR A 135 10.03 25.85 0.95
CA TYR A 135 9.08 26.69 0.22
C TYR A 135 8.60 26.02 -1.08
N GLU A 136 9.53 25.53 -1.90
CA GLU A 136 9.22 24.80 -3.13
C GLU A 136 8.52 23.48 -2.85
N LEU A 137 8.91 22.79 -1.79
CA LEU A 137 8.27 21.55 -1.36
C LEU A 137 6.81 21.79 -0.99
N ARG A 138 6.52 22.83 -0.21
CA ARG A 138 5.16 23.25 0.14
C ARG A 138 4.34 23.56 -1.12
N ARG A 139 4.90 24.30 -2.07
CA ARG A 139 4.22 24.62 -3.33
C ARG A 139 3.84 23.36 -4.13
N LYS A 140 4.79 22.44 -4.34
CA LYS A 140 4.53 21.18 -5.05
C LYS A 140 3.56 20.27 -4.30
N ALA A 141 3.61 20.29 -2.97
CA ALA A 141 2.70 19.56 -2.10
C ALA A 141 1.25 20.04 -2.27
N VAL A 142 1.02 21.35 -2.18
CA VAL A 142 -0.31 21.97 -2.34
C VAL A 142 -0.84 21.76 -3.76
N GLU A 143 0.00 21.93 -4.77
CA GLU A 143 -0.37 21.64 -6.16
C GLU A 143 -0.81 20.18 -6.34
N LYS A 144 -0.08 19.23 -5.73
CA LYS A 144 -0.44 17.81 -5.81
C LYS A 144 -1.75 17.54 -5.07
N LEU A 145 -1.92 18.07 -3.86
CA LEU A 145 -3.10 17.85 -3.03
C LEU A 145 -4.36 18.45 -3.65
N SER A 146 -4.30 19.68 -4.16
CA SER A 146 -5.43 20.36 -4.82
C SER A 146 -5.95 19.63 -6.07
N ARG A 147 -5.08 18.90 -6.79
CA ARG A 147 -5.50 18.05 -7.92
C ARG A 147 -6.39 16.88 -7.50
N PHE A 148 -6.20 16.36 -6.29
CA PHE A 148 -6.98 15.23 -5.76
C PHE A 148 -8.12 15.66 -4.85
N ASN A 149 -8.06 16.89 -4.31
CA ASN A 149 -9.05 17.40 -3.38
C ASN A 149 -9.57 18.77 -3.83
N ARG A 150 -10.78 18.77 -4.41
CA ARG A 150 -11.42 19.96 -4.98
C ARG A 150 -11.75 21.04 -3.93
N SER A 151 -11.81 20.69 -2.64
CA SER A 151 -12.03 21.69 -1.58
C SER A 151 -10.76 22.46 -1.21
N LEU A 152 -9.59 22.02 -1.66
CA LEU A 152 -8.33 22.69 -1.39
C LEU A 152 -8.02 23.73 -2.47
N SER A 153 -7.77 24.96 -2.04
CA SER A 153 -7.24 26.01 -2.90
C SER A 153 -5.82 25.71 -3.34
N ASN A 154 -5.45 26.14 -4.55
CA ASN A 154 -4.09 26.00 -5.09
C ASN A 154 -3.24 27.26 -4.79
N TYR A 155 -3.38 27.80 -3.58
CA TYR A 155 -2.62 28.95 -3.11
C TYR A 155 -1.69 28.50 -1.99
N PRO A 156 -0.40 28.23 -2.27
CA PRO A 156 0.55 27.69 -1.29
C PRO A 156 0.70 28.52 -0.02
N GLU A 157 0.44 29.82 -0.11
CA GLU A 157 0.59 30.76 0.99
C GLU A 157 -0.45 30.58 2.10
N HIS A 158 -1.56 29.89 1.86
CA HIS A 158 -2.58 29.57 2.88
C HIS A 158 -2.27 28.27 3.64
N TYR A 159 -1.14 27.63 3.35
CA TYR A 159 -0.81 26.34 3.92
C TYR A 159 0.53 26.39 4.67
N CYS A 160 0.64 25.53 5.67
CA CYS A 160 1.85 25.26 6.44
C CYS A 160 2.35 23.86 6.10
N LEU A 161 3.67 23.72 5.95
CA LEU A 161 4.34 22.42 5.82
C LEU A 161 4.87 22.01 7.20
N LEU A 162 4.51 20.81 7.65
CA LEU A 162 4.78 20.32 8.99
C LEU A 162 5.58 19.02 9.00
N TYR A 163 6.42 18.88 10.01
CA TYR A 163 7.05 17.63 10.42
C TYR A 163 6.05 16.69 11.14
N PRO A 164 6.43 15.44 11.43
CA PRO A 164 5.57 14.50 12.16
C PRO A 164 5.19 14.93 13.58
N ASP A 165 6.01 15.76 14.21
CA ASP A 165 5.77 16.38 15.52
C ASP A 165 4.92 17.65 15.44
N LEU A 166 4.40 18.00 14.25
CA LEU A 166 3.58 19.17 13.95
C LEU A 166 4.32 20.51 13.99
N THR A 167 5.64 20.50 14.08
CA THR A 167 6.44 21.72 13.95
C THR A 167 6.58 22.16 12.50
N LEU A 168 6.75 23.47 12.26
CA LEU A 168 6.94 24.03 10.92
C LEU A 168 8.24 23.54 10.29
N VAL A 169 8.16 23.18 9.01
CA VAL A 169 9.34 22.82 8.20
C VAL A 169 10.04 24.08 7.74
N CYS A 170 11.00 24.56 8.53
CA CYS A 170 11.91 25.64 8.18
C CYS A 170 13.39 25.20 8.29
N MET A 171 13.75 24.62 9.43
CA MET A 171 15.08 24.08 9.74
C MET A 171 14.99 22.58 9.99
N ILE A 172 16.10 21.85 9.86
CA ILE A 172 16.12 20.43 10.23
C ILE A 172 16.00 20.30 11.77
N PRO A 173 15.08 19.46 12.30
CA PRO A 173 14.85 19.37 13.74
C PRO A 173 16.14 19.04 14.51
N GLY A 174 16.43 19.82 15.55
CA GLY A 174 17.63 19.67 16.37
C GLY A 174 18.90 20.33 15.79
N THR A 175 18.79 21.06 14.68
CA THR A 175 19.90 21.81 14.08
C THR A 175 19.47 23.21 13.67
N GLU A 176 20.45 24.07 13.37
CA GLU A 176 20.23 25.40 12.77
C GLU A 176 20.33 25.38 11.23
N THR A 177 20.34 24.19 10.63
CA THR A 177 20.50 24.06 9.18
C THR A 177 19.17 24.25 8.45
N PRO A 178 19.14 25.02 7.35
CA PRO A 178 17.91 25.21 6.57
C PRO A 178 17.46 23.88 5.98
N PHE A 179 16.15 23.68 5.93
CA PHE A 179 15.58 22.44 5.44
C PHE A 179 15.97 22.19 3.97
N THR A 180 16.61 21.04 3.75
CA THR A 180 16.65 20.36 2.46
C THR A 180 16.20 18.92 2.65
N LEU A 181 15.49 18.37 1.66
CA LEU A 181 15.00 17.00 1.76
C LEU A 181 16.14 15.98 1.92
N LYS A 182 17.29 16.23 1.26
CA LYS A 182 18.49 15.41 1.37
C LYS A 182 19.04 15.39 2.81
N GLN A 183 19.25 16.54 3.44
CA GLN A 183 19.74 16.60 4.83
C GLN A 183 18.74 15.99 5.80
N TYR A 184 17.45 16.29 5.65
CA TYR A 184 16.40 15.69 6.47
C TYR A 184 16.41 14.16 6.38
N LYS A 185 16.63 13.62 5.18
CA LYS A 185 16.77 12.18 4.94
C LYS A 185 18.02 11.60 5.61
N GLU A 186 19.14 12.33 5.58
CA GLU A 186 20.41 11.90 6.18
C GLU A 186 20.29 11.84 7.71
N ASP A 187 19.73 12.86 8.33
CA ASP A 187 19.55 12.93 9.79
C ASP A 187 18.56 11.90 10.33
N LEU A 188 17.47 11.64 9.59
CA LEU A 188 16.53 10.59 9.97
C LEU A 188 17.03 9.17 9.72
N GLY A 189 18.03 8.99 8.85
CA GLY A 189 18.52 7.67 8.43
C GLY A 189 17.49 6.78 7.73
N LYS A 190 16.35 7.35 7.29
CA LYS A 190 15.24 6.62 6.64
C LYS A 190 15.33 6.74 5.12
N PRO A 191 14.85 5.74 4.35
CA PRO A 191 14.71 5.89 2.91
C PRO A 191 13.60 6.90 2.58
N TYR A 192 13.68 7.58 1.43
CA TYR A 192 12.75 8.64 1.04
C TYR A 192 11.28 8.16 1.04
N GLU A 193 11.01 6.91 0.67
CA GLU A 193 9.67 6.32 0.64
C GLU A 193 9.00 6.24 2.03
N ARG A 194 9.79 6.34 3.10
CA ARG A 194 9.32 6.32 4.50
C ARG A 194 9.25 7.71 5.12
N LEU A 195 9.66 8.76 4.41
CA LEU A 195 9.48 10.14 4.85
C LEU A 195 8.04 10.57 4.58
N THR A 196 7.38 11.05 5.63
CA THR A 196 6.05 11.64 5.56
C THR A 196 6.11 13.03 6.16
N LEU A 197 5.68 14.02 5.39
CA LEU A 197 5.44 15.38 5.84
C LEU A 197 3.94 15.70 5.73
N TYR A 198 3.50 16.72 6.43
CA TYR A 198 2.09 17.09 6.48
C TYR A 198 1.87 18.51 5.95
N ILE A 199 0.72 18.71 5.33
CA ILE A 199 0.21 20.03 4.95
C ILE A 199 -1.05 20.29 5.75
N CYS A 200 -1.19 21.47 6.33
CA CYS A 200 -2.45 21.95 6.90
C CYS A 200 -2.69 23.38 6.45
N LYS A 201 -3.92 23.88 6.64
CA LYS A 201 -4.19 25.31 6.45
C LYS A 201 -3.51 26.12 7.56
N ARG A 202 -3.19 27.39 7.27
CA ARG A 202 -2.63 28.30 8.28
C ARG A 202 -3.60 28.48 9.44
N GLU A 203 -4.88 28.64 9.15
CA GLU A 203 -5.92 28.80 10.18
C GLU A 203 -5.96 27.58 11.12
N ASP A 204 -5.97 26.37 10.55
CA ASP A 204 -5.94 25.11 11.31
C ASP A 204 -4.66 24.96 12.15
N TYR A 205 -3.53 25.50 11.69
CA TYR A 205 -2.28 25.48 12.44
C TYR A 205 -2.33 26.42 13.65
N LEU A 206 -2.81 27.65 13.46
CA LEU A 206 -2.93 28.64 14.53
C LEU A 206 -3.91 28.16 15.62
N ALA A 207 -5.04 27.58 15.21
CA ALA A 207 -5.99 26.95 16.13
C ALA A 207 -5.37 25.81 16.96
N ASN A 208 -4.42 25.06 16.39
CA ASN A 208 -3.71 24.00 17.10
C ASN A 208 -2.69 24.53 18.11
N GLU A 209 -2.02 25.63 17.80
CA GLU A 209 -1.09 26.30 18.72
C GLU A 209 -1.80 27.12 19.80
N GLY A 210 -3.13 27.32 19.67
CA GLY A 210 -3.92 28.16 20.58
C GLY A 210 -3.58 29.65 20.44
N ILE A 211 -3.18 30.07 19.24
CA ILE A 211 -2.91 31.47 18.92
C ILE A 211 -4.19 32.06 18.35
N ASP A 212 -4.86 32.90 19.13
CA ASP A 212 -5.99 33.69 18.68
C ASP A 212 -5.47 34.87 17.84
N GLU A 213 -6.01 35.08 16.63
CA GLU A 213 -5.60 36.16 15.72
C GLU A 213 -6.05 37.57 16.19
N ASP A 214 -6.53 37.70 17.43
CA ASP A 214 -7.23 38.89 17.97
C ASP A 214 -6.33 39.88 18.76
N GLU A 215 -5.00 39.74 18.75
CA GLU A 215 -4.06 40.66 19.43
C GLU A 215 -3.20 41.53 18.49
N ASP A 216 -3.79 42.10 17.43
CA ASP A 216 -3.15 43.14 16.61
C ASP A 216 -3.94 44.48 16.62
N ASP A 217 -4.50 44.84 17.77
CA ASP A 217 -4.87 46.22 18.08
C ASP A 217 -3.90 46.77 19.13
N ASN A 218 -2.83 47.44 18.68
CA ASN A 218 -2.20 48.63 19.31
C ASN A 218 -0.67 48.70 19.11
N LEU A 219 -0.20 49.30 18.01
CA LEU A 219 0.95 50.22 18.11
C LEU A 219 1.04 51.29 16.99
N SER A 220 0.80 52.53 17.44
CA SER A 220 1.34 53.81 16.95
C SER A 220 0.68 54.52 15.75
N SER A 221 -0.44 55.19 16.05
CA SER A 221 -0.48 56.64 15.79
C SER A 221 0.62 57.32 16.59
N ASN A 222 1.72 57.73 15.94
CA ASN A 222 2.56 58.85 16.33
C ASN A 222 3.68 59.09 15.29
N GLN A 223 3.35 59.77 14.20
CA GLN A 223 4.00 61.02 13.74
C GLN A 223 3.35 61.53 12.45
#